data_AF-A0A8T4J2V6-F1
#
_entry.id   AF-A0A8T4J2V6-F1
#
_cell.length_a   1.000
_cell.length_b   1.000
_cell.length_c   1.000
_cell.angle_alpha   90.00
_cell.angle_beta   90.00
_cell.angle_gamma   90.00
#
_symmetry.space_group_name_H-M   'P 1'
#
loop_
_entity.id
_entity.type
_entity.pdbx_description
1 polymer ?
#
loop_
_entity_poly.entity_id
_entity_poly.type
_entity_poly.pdbx_seq_one_letter_code
_entity_poly.pdbx_strand_id
1 'polypeptide(L)' 'MTTGHHTDTTADTGPAADGSGSRPAVDKVLTADEVAARVESGMTVGIGGWGSRRKPMALVRALLRGGAKDLTLVSCGG' A
#
# COMPACT_ATOMS: atom_id res chain seq x y z
N MET A 1 -29.31 40.40 11.82
CA MET A 1 -28.86 39.02 12.08
C MET A 1 -27.68 38.77 11.14
N THR A 2 -26.48 39.12 11.61
CA THR A 2 -25.19 38.84 10.94
C THR A 2 -24.78 37.43 11.38
N THR A 3 -24.19 36.57 10.55
CA THR A 3 -22.77 36.64 10.16
C THR A 3 -22.57 35.76 8.93
N GLY A 4 -21.81 36.27 7.95
CA GLY A 4 -21.26 35.48 6.86
C GLY A 4 -19.85 34.94 7.17
N HIS A 5 -19.43 34.04 6.30
CA HIS A 5 -18.05 33.77 5.86
C HIS A 5 -17.02 33.01 6.72
N HIS A 6 -16.49 31.97 6.04
CA HIS A 6 -15.07 31.59 5.85
C HIS A 6 -14.34 30.92 7.05
N THR A 7 -14.21 29.59 7.04
CA THR A 7 -13.08 28.71 6.60
C THR A 7 -11.94 28.53 7.60
N ASP A 8 -11.40 27.32 7.55
CA ASP A 8 -10.11 26.84 8.03
C ASP A 8 -9.82 26.90 9.54
N THR A 9 -9.90 25.73 10.16
CA THR A 9 -9.01 25.38 11.29
C THR A 9 -8.47 23.97 11.06
N THR A 10 -7.29 23.95 10.45
CA THR A 10 -6.14 23.12 10.76
C THR A 10 -6.28 22.18 11.97
N ALA A 11 -6.20 20.88 11.70
CA ALA A 11 -5.56 19.92 12.59
C ALA A 11 -5.03 18.74 11.76
N ASP A 12 -4.07 19.04 10.89
CA ASP A 12 -2.98 18.08 10.66
C ASP A 12 -2.23 17.97 11.98
N THR A 13 -2.63 17.01 12.81
CA THR A 13 -1.81 16.58 13.93
C THR A 13 -0.80 15.61 13.34
N GLY A 14 0.27 16.16 12.77
CA GLY A 14 1.47 15.40 12.45
C GLY A 14 1.97 14.65 13.70
N PRO A 15 2.50 13.43 13.56
CA PRO A 15 2.95 12.65 14.71
C PRO A 15 4.14 13.35 15.38
N ALA A 16 4.09 13.40 16.71
CA ALA A 16 5.21 13.79 17.55
C ALA A 16 6.46 13.01 17.14
N ALA A 17 7.49 13.73 16.68
CA ALA A 17 8.78 13.14 16.34
C ALA A 17 9.45 12.62 17.61
N ASP A 18 9.60 11.31 17.71
CA ASP A 18 10.54 10.69 18.62
C ASP A 18 11.96 10.88 18.09
N GLY A 19 12.88 11.25 18.98
CA GLY A 19 14.24 11.67 18.65
C GLY A 19 15.17 10.54 18.19
N SER A 20 14.84 9.83 17.11
CA SER A 20 15.81 9.05 16.34
C SER A 20 15.90 9.61 14.92
N GLY A 21 17.12 9.95 14.47
CA GLY A 21 17.35 10.60 13.18
C GLY A 21 16.97 9.72 11.99
N SER A 22 15.69 9.67 11.65
CA SER A 22 15.20 9.09 10.41
C SER A 22 15.25 10.17 9.33
N ARG A 23 16.02 9.94 8.26
CA ARG A 23 15.90 10.76 7.03
C ARG A 23 14.42 10.85 6.68
N PRO A 24 13.89 12.00 6.22
CA PRO A 24 12.49 12.10 5.83
C PRO A 24 12.20 10.96 4.84
N ALA A 25 11.46 9.97 5.31
CA ALA A 25 11.18 8.79 4.53
C ALA A 25 10.22 9.22 3.43
N VAL A 26 10.58 8.96 2.19
CA VAL A 26 9.64 9.12 1.08
C VAL A 26 8.37 8.34 1.42
N ASP A 27 7.21 8.96 1.21
CA ASP A 27 5.94 8.25 1.34
C ASP A 27 5.91 7.11 0.31
N LYS A 28 5.56 5.92 0.78
CA LYS A 28 5.47 4.69 -0.03
C LYS A 28 4.07 4.09 -0.01
N VAL A 29 3.09 4.82 0.53
CA VAL A 29 1.70 4.38 0.49
C VAL A 29 1.26 4.37 -0.98
N LEU A 30 0.88 3.18 -1.45
CA LEU A 30 0.38 2.94 -2.79
C LEU A 30 -0.92 2.15 -2.68
N THR A 31 -1.84 2.42 -3.59
CA THR A 31 -3.02 1.59 -3.80
C THR A 31 -2.62 0.22 -4.37
N ALA A 32 -3.49 -0.78 -4.22
CA ALA A 32 -3.22 -2.12 -4.73
C ALA A 32 -3.04 -2.15 -6.26
N ASP A 33 -3.77 -1.30 -7.00
CA ASP A 33 -3.68 -1.21 -8.45
C ASP A 33 -2.37 -0.53 -8.88
N GLU A 34 -1.89 0.48 -8.16
CA GLU A 34 -0.59 1.10 -8.40
C GLU A 34 0.57 0.13 -8.13
N VAL A 35 0.43 -0.75 -7.13
CA VAL A 35 1.41 -1.83 -6.92
C VAL A 35 1.34 -2.84 -8.06
N ALA A 36 0.13 -3.25 -8.47
CA ALA A 36 -0.05 -4.21 -9.56
C ALA A 36 0.50 -3.71 -10.90
N ALA A 37 0.37 -2.42 -11.20
CA ALA A 37 0.91 -1.79 -12.40
C ALA A 37 2.45 -1.83 -12.48
N ARG A 38 3.13 -2.08 -11.36
CA ARG A 38 4.60 -2.23 -11.29
C ARG A 38 5.06 -3.68 -11.42
N VAL A 39 4.12 -4.64 -11.49
CA VAL A 39 4.44 -6.06 -11.67
C VAL A 39 4.31 -6.41 -13.14
N GLU A 40 5.38 -6.95 -13.71
CA GLU A 40 5.45 -7.33 -15.11
C GLU A 40 5.41 -8.86 -15.25
N SER A 41 5.10 -9.31 -16.47
CA SER A 41 5.05 -10.74 -16.77
C SER A 41 6.43 -11.40 -16.61
N GLY A 42 6.47 -12.65 -16.16
CA GLY A 42 7.72 -13.38 -15.93
C GLY A 42 8.38 -13.10 -14.57
N MET A 43 7.86 -12.16 -13.76
CA MET A 43 8.43 -11.83 -12.45
C MET A 43 8.20 -12.93 -11.40
N THR A 44 9.15 -13.04 -10.46
CA THR A 44 8.98 -13.84 -9.25
C THR A 44 8.37 -12.99 -8.14
N VAL A 45 7.20 -13.39 -7.64
CA VAL A 45 6.44 -12.66 -6.63
C VAL A 45 6.31 -13.51 -5.36
N GLY A 46 6.83 -12.98 -4.25
CA GLY A 46 6.62 -13.55 -2.92
C GLY A 46 5.26 -13.16 -2.34
N ILE A 47 4.45 -14.14 -1.94
CA ILE A 47 3.17 -13.91 -1.26
C ILE A 47 3.27 -14.34 0.21
N GLY A 48 3.25 -13.33 1.10
CA GLY A 48 3.26 -13.54 2.54
C GLY A 48 1.98 -14.19 3.09
N GLY A 49 1.91 -14.31 4.42
CA GLY A 49 0.83 -15.02 5.13
C GLY A 49 1.22 -16.46 5.52
N TRP A 50 0.35 -17.14 6.27
CA TRP A 50 0.57 -18.52 6.75
C TRP A 50 -0.66 -19.37 6.45
N GLY A 51 -0.52 -20.40 5.63
CA GLY A 51 -1.67 -21.16 5.10
C GLY A 51 -2.75 -20.23 4.57
N SER A 52 -3.97 -20.36 5.08
CA SER A 52 -5.11 -19.50 4.75
C SER A 52 -5.19 -18.18 5.54
N ARG A 53 -4.23 -17.87 6.43
CA ARG A 53 -4.27 -16.68 7.29
C ARG A 53 -3.50 -15.51 6.70
N ARG A 54 -4.16 -14.34 6.69
CA ARG A 54 -3.61 -13.03 6.30
C ARG A 54 -2.99 -13.03 4.89
N LYS A 55 -3.52 -13.83 3.96
CA LYS A 55 -3.14 -13.72 2.55
C LYS A 55 -3.56 -12.34 2.02
N PRO A 56 -2.70 -11.61 1.30
CA PRO A 56 -2.99 -10.25 0.83
C PRO A 56 -3.94 -10.29 -0.38
N MET A 57 -5.16 -10.77 -0.17
CA MET A 57 -6.12 -11.03 -1.25
C MET A 57 -6.53 -9.77 -2.01
N ALA A 58 -6.46 -8.59 -1.39
CA ALA A 58 -6.66 -7.32 -2.10
C ALA A 58 -5.61 -7.13 -3.21
N LEU A 59 -4.34 -7.40 -2.91
CA LEU A 59 -3.24 -7.31 -3.88
C LEU A 59 -3.34 -8.41 -4.93
N VAL A 60 -3.65 -9.65 -4.52
CA VAL A 60 -3.85 -10.77 -5.47
C VAL A 60 -4.93 -10.42 -6.49
N ARG A 61 -6.07 -9.86 -6.05
CA ARG A 61 -7.14 -9.43 -6.97
C ARG A 61 -6.69 -8.29 -7.89
N ALA A 62 -5.86 -7.37 -7.40
CA ALA A 62 -5.31 -6.29 -8.23
C ALA A 62 -4.36 -6.84 -9.31
N LEU A 63 -3.48 -7.79 -8.98
CA LEU A 63 -2.61 -8.45 -9.95
C LEU A 63 -3.41 -9.16 -11.05
N LEU A 64 -4.51 -9.83 -10.69
CA LEU A 64 -5.40 -10.46 -11.66
C LEU A 64 -6.05 -9.45 -12.62
N ARG A 65 -6.40 -8.25 -12.14
CA ARG A 65 -6.91 -7.16 -12.99
C ARG A 65 -5.82 -6.52 -13.85
N GLY A 66 -4.60 -6.41 -13.32
CA GLY A 66 -3.45 -5.79 -13.99
C GLY A 66 -2.92 -6.60 -15.19
N GLY A 67 -3.28 -7.89 -15.29
CA GLY A 67 -3.07 -8.68 -16.49
C GLY A 67 -1.67 -9.27 -16.68
N ALA A 68 -0.74 -9.04 -15.75
CA ALA A 68 0.58 -9.68 -15.74
C ALA A 68 0.44 -11.23 -15.79
N LYS A 69 1.28 -11.88 -16.58
CA LYS A 69 1.23 -13.33 -16.85
C LYS A 69 2.55 -13.99 -16.48
N ASP A 70 2.55 -15.32 -16.44
CA ASP A 70 3.76 -16.11 -16.22
C ASP A 70 4.54 -15.73 -14.95
N LEU A 71 3.81 -15.43 -13.87
CA LEU A 71 4.41 -15.07 -12.60
C LEU A 71 4.86 -16.33 -11.85
N THR A 72 6.11 -16.33 -11.39
CA THR A 72 6.60 -17.37 -10.48
C THR A 72 6.20 -16.99 -9.06
N LEU A 73 5.30 -17.75 -8.44
CA LEU A 73 4.82 -17.45 -7.09
C LEU A 73 5.60 -18.23 -6.04
N VAL A 74 6.14 -17.51 -5.06
CA VAL A 74 6.78 -18.09 -3.87
C VAL A 74 5.91 -17.79 -2.65
N SER A 75 5.45 -18.83 -1.96
CA SER A 75 4.65 -18.68 -0.73
C SER A 75 5.09 -19.73 0.27
N CYS A 76 5.46 -19.31 1.48
CA CYS A 76 5.66 -20.22 2.59
C CYS A 76 4.27 -20.59 3.16
N GLY A 77 3.68 -21.64 2.61
CA GLY A 77 2.43 -22.22 3.11
C GLY A 77 2.72 -23.50 3.89
N GLY A 78 2.39 -23.49 5.18
CA GLY A 78 1.91 -24.70 5.86
C GLY A 78 0.42 -24.85 5.64
#